data_AF-A0A6J7D177-F1
#
_entry.id   AF-A0A6J7D177-F1
#
_cell.length_a   1.000
_cell.length_b   1.000
_cell.length_c   1.000
_cell.angle_alpha   90.00
_cell.angle_beta   90.00
_cell.angle_gamma   90.00
#
_symmetry.space_group_name_H-M   'P 1'
#
loop_
_entity.id
_entity.type
_entity.pdbx_description
1 polymer ?
#
loop_
_entity_poly.entity_id
_entity_poly.type
_entity_poly.pdbx_seq_one_letter_code
_entity_poly.pdbx_strand_id
1 'polypeptide(L)'
;MHHPDFGRISLSAARRDTEQVFSALAHTIGHPVRLYRPPHGHLTLRTALMLRRLKAETWLWGIDSGDWREESTVDSILDRSLHALDGGVVLMHDTTDKTVEATRLLLERLSSSRVQTLALWAGTSG
;
A
#
# COMPACT_ATOMS: atom_id res chain seq x y z
N MET A 1 -5.16 -8.51 -9.76
CA MET A 1 -5.25 -9.83 -9.09
C MET A 1 -3.93 -10.59 -9.09
N HIS A 2 -3.07 -10.40 -10.08
CA HIS A 2 -1.85 -11.22 -10.26
C HIS A 2 -0.54 -10.49 -9.92
N HIS A 3 -0.62 -9.37 -9.20
CA HIS A 3 0.51 -8.47 -8.91
C HIS A 3 1.41 -8.17 -10.14
N PRO A 4 0.86 -7.81 -11.32
CA PRO A 4 1.68 -7.66 -12.51
C PRO A 4 2.47 -6.35 -12.51
N ASP A 5 3.69 -6.37 -13.05
CA ASP A 5 4.48 -5.16 -13.27
C ASP A 5 3.88 -4.33 -14.43
N PHE A 6 3.32 -3.17 -14.08
CA PHE A 6 2.69 -2.25 -15.02
C PHE A 6 3.65 -1.65 -16.04
N GLY A 7 4.96 -1.69 -15.80
CA GLY A 7 5.99 -1.34 -16.77
C GLY A 7 6.23 -2.41 -17.84
N ARG A 8 5.75 -3.65 -17.62
CA ARG A 8 6.07 -4.83 -18.45
C ARG A 8 4.86 -5.44 -19.17
N ILE A 9 3.65 -4.98 -18.85
CA ILE A 9 2.41 -5.46 -19.47
C ILE A 9 1.78 -4.40 -20.38
N SER A 10 0.88 -4.83 -21.27
CA SER A 10 0.12 -3.90 -22.11
C SER A 10 -0.85 -3.04 -21.28
N LEU A 11 -1.13 -1.83 -21.77
CA LEU A 11 -2.07 -0.91 -21.11
C LEU A 11 -3.47 -1.54 -20.94
N SER A 12 -3.91 -2.34 -21.92
CA SER A 12 -5.21 -3.01 -21.84
C SER A 12 -5.23 -4.12 -20.79
N ALA A 13 -4.11 -4.83 -20.59
CA ALA A 13 -3.98 -5.81 -19.51
C ALA A 13 -3.98 -5.13 -18.14
N ALA A 14 -3.23 -4.04 -17.97
CA ALA A 14 -3.21 -3.26 -16.72
C ALA A 14 -4.61 -2.72 -16.37
N ARG A 15 -5.35 -2.23 -17.38
CA ARG A 15 -6.73 -1.76 -17.22
C ARG A 15 -7.64 -2.87 -16.72
N ARG A 16 -7.62 -4.02 -17.40
CA ARG A 16 -8.46 -5.18 -17.03
C ARG A 16 -8.15 -5.67 -15.62
N ASP A 17 -6.87 -5.78 -15.25
CA ASP A 17 -6.48 -6.21 -13.89
C ASP A 17 -7.00 -5.24 -12.82
N THR A 18 -6.90 -3.92 -13.08
CA THR A 18 -7.40 -2.87 -12.18
C THR A 18 -8.92 -2.94 -12.02
N GLU A 19 -9.67 -3.02 -13.13
CA GLU A 19 -11.13 -3.08 -13.12
C GLU A 19 -11.66 -4.33 -12.42
N GLN A 20 -11.01 -5.48 -12.64
CA GLN A 20 -11.35 -6.73 -11.96
C GLN A 20 -11.17 -6.62 -10.44
N VAL A 21 -10.07 -6.00 -9.97
CA VAL A 21 -9.83 -5.82 -8.54
C VAL A 21 -10.87 -4.88 -7.92
N PHE A 22 -11.18 -3.74 -8.55
CA PHE A 22 -12.21 -2.84 -8.03
C PHE A 22 -13.59 -3.49 -7.99
N SER A 23 -13.96 -4.26 -9.03
CA SER A 23 -15.23 -4.99 -9.05
C SER A 23 -15.28 -6.05 -7.95
N ALA A 24 -14.20 -6.82 -7.77
CA ALA A 24 -14.13 -7.85 -6.74
C ALA A 24 -14.21 -7.24 -5.32
N LEU A 25 -13.44 -6.18 -5.05
CA LEU A 25 -13.47 -5.49 -3.76
C LEU A 25 -14.83 -4.87 -3.47
N ALA A 26 -15.45 -4.22 -4.47
CA ALA A 26 -16.77 -3.63 -4.28
C ALA A 26 -17.84 -4.68 -3.98
N HIS A 27 -17.75 -5.85 -4.60
CA HIS A 27 -18.66 -6.97 -4.31
C HIS A 27 -18.45 -7.53 -2.90
N THR A 28 -17.19 -7.71 -2.48
CA THR A 28 -16.85 -8.29 -1.17
C THR A 28 -17.11 -7.33 -0.01
N ILE A 29 -16.82 -6.04 -0.17
CA ILE A 29 -16.89 -5.04 0.89
C ILE A 29 -18.26 -4.34 0.91
N GLY A 30 -19.03 -4.42 -0.18
CA GLY A 30 -20.38 -3.84 -0.29
C GLY A 30 -20.40 -2.37 -0.72
N HIS A 31 -19.25 -1.74 -0.97
CA HIS A 31 -19.15 -0.38 -1.48
C HIS A 31 -17.91 -0.20 -2.39
N PRO A 32 -17.89 0.81 -3.29
CA PRO A 32 -16.75 1.04 -4.17
C PRO A 32 -15.45 1.34 -3.40
N VAL A 33 -14.34 0.75 -3.85
CA VAL A 33 -12.99 1.09 -3.41
C VAL A 33 -12.26 1.80 -4.54
N ARG A 34 -11.63 2.95 -4.25
CA ARG A 34 -10.87 3.75 -5.23
C ARG A 34 -9.38 3.79 -4.95
N LEU A 35 -8.95 3.44 -3.74
CA LEU A 35 -7.54 3.38 -3.38
C LEU A 35 -6.83 2.32 -4.22
N TYR A 36 -5.70 2.70 -4.82
CA TYR A 36 -4.92 1.81 -5.66
C TYR A 36 -3.43 2.03 -5.43
N ARG A 37 -2.69 0.95 -5.20
CA ARG A 37 -1.23 0.95 -5.16
C ARG A 37 -0.72 0.06 -6.29
N PRO A 38 -0.03 0.61 -7.29
CA PRO A 38 0.51 -0.18 -8.39
C PRO A 38 1.51 -1.21 -7.86
N PRO A 39 1.48 -2.45 -8.37
CA PRO A 39 2.49 -3.45 -8.06
C PRO A 39 3.91 -2.90 -8.27
N HIS A 40 4.80 -3.18 -7.33
CA HIS A 40 6.20 -2.69 -7.33
C HIS A 40 6.35 -1.16 -7.33
N GLY A 41 5.28 -0.38 -7.15
CA GLY A 41 5.32 1.08 -7.30
C GLY A 41 5.57 1.55 -8.73
N HIS A 42 5.56 0.65 -9.71
CA HIS A 42 5.90 0.96 -11.09
C HIS A 42 4.72 1.60 -11.83
N LEU A 43 4.96 2.79 -12.36
CA LEU A 43 4.02 3.53 -13.20
C LEU A 43 4.73 4.06 -14.43
N THR A 44 4.02 4.00 -15.55
CA THR A 44 4.36 4.76 -16.76
C THR A 44 3.37 5.90 -16.90
N LEU A 45 3.67 6.92 -17.70
CA LEU A 45 2.73 8.00 -18.00
C LEU A 45 1.38 7.44 -18.51
N ARG A 46 1.42 6.40 -19.34
CA ARG A 46 0.22 5.76 -19.90
C ARG A 46 -0.62 5.08 -18.83
N THR A 47 0.00 4.32 -17.92
CA THR A 47 -0.72 3.63 -16.85
C THR A 47 -1.21 4.60 -15.78
N ALA A 48 -0.47 5.67 -15.48
CA ALA A 48 -0.93 6.74 -14.59
C ALA A 48 -2.17 7.47 -15.15
N LEU A 49 -2.17 7.83 -16.44
CA LEU A 49 -3.34 8.44 -17.09
C LEU A 49 -4.54 7.50 -17.13
N MET A 50 -4.31 6.21 -17.33
CA MET A 50 -5.36 5.19 -17.26
C MET A 50 -5.98 5.11 -15.85
N LEU A 51 -5.15 5.01 -14.79
CA LEU A 51 -5.63 4.98 -13.41
C LEU A 51 -6.45 6.24 -13.07
N ARG A 52 -5.99 7.42 -13.52
CA ARG A 52 -6.74 8.67 -13.38
C ARG A 52 -8.11 8.61 -14.07
N ARG A 53 -8.21 8.05 -15.28
CA ARG A 53 -9.50 7.88 -16.00
C ARG A 53 -10.44 6.90 -15.31
N LEU A 54 -9.88 5.89 -14.64
CA LEU A 54 -10.64 4.97 -13.79
C LEU A 54 -11.03 5.58 -12.44
N LYS A 55 -10.66 6.84 -12.17
CA LYS A 55 -10.85 7.53 -10.90
C LYS A 55 -10.25 6.72 -9.73
N ALA A 56 -9.10 6.08 -9.98
CA ALA A 56 -8.29 5.44 -8.97
C ALA A 56 -7.44 6.47 -8.23
N GLU A 57 -7.55 6.48 -6.91
CA GLU A 57 -6.71 7.27 -6.02
C GLU A 57 -5.40 6.51 -5.81
N THR A 58 -4.36 6.96 -6.51
CA THR A 58 -3.08 6.24 -6.54
C THR A 58 -2.21 6.65 -5.36
N TRP A 59 -1.83 5.68 -4.53
CA TRP A 59 -0.99 5.88 -3.35
C TRP A 59 0.31 5.10 -3.47
N LEU A 60 1.42 5.79 -3.20
CA LEU A 60 2.75 5.22 -3.06
C LEU A 60 3.23 5.40 -1.61
N TRP A 61 4.50 5.13 -1.35
CA TRP A 61 5.13 5.26 -0.04
C TRP A 61 6.36 6.16 -0.12
N GLY A 62 6.67 6.81 1.00
CA GLY A 62 7.93 7.53 1.18
C GLY A 62 9.01 6.63 1.78
N ILE A 63 8.60 5.60 2.53
CA ILE A 63 9.51 4.72 3.28
C ILE A 63 9.16 3.27 2.96
N ASP A 64 10.17 2.53 2.52
CA ASP A 64 10.11 1.07 2.38
C ASP A 64 10.72 0.44 3.63
N SER A 65 9.91 -0.32 4.37
CA SER A 65 10.37 -1.02 5.57
C SER A 65 11.36 -2.17 5.24
N GLY A 66 11.36 -2.64 4.00
CA GLY A 66 12.16 -3.78 3.55
C GLY A 66 11.73 -5.11 4.17
N ASP A 67 10.54 -5.17 4.74
CA ASP A 67 10.01 -6.33 5.45
C ASP A 67 9.91 -7.60 4.57
N TRP A 68 9.72 -7.40 3.27
CA TRP A 68 9.70 -8.45 2.25
C TRP A 68 11.04 -9.16 2.05
N ARG A 69 12.16 -8.58 2.51
CA ARG A 69 13.50 -9.16 2.35
C ARG A 69 13.72 -10.28 3.35
N GLU A 70 14.36 -11.37 2.93
CA GLU A 70 14.61 -12.53 3.78
C GLU A 70 15.44 -12.17 5.01
N GLU A 71 16.50 -11.38 4.81
CA GLU A 71 17.45 -10.95 5.84
C GLU A 71 16.91 -9.89 6.80
N SER A 72 15.73 -9.29 6.51
CA SER A 72 15.13 -8.31 7.40
C SER A 72 14.73 -8.95 8.73
N THR A 73 15.05 -8.25 9.81
CA THR A 73 14.70 -8.56 11.20
C THR A 73 13.62 -7.61 11.71
N VAL A 74 12.95 -7.96 12.81
CA VAL A 74 11.99 -7.06 13.48
C VAL A 74 12.60 -5.68 13.74
N ASP A 75 13.81 -5.63 14.28
CA ASP A 75 14.50 -4.37 14.60
C ASP A 75 14.81 -3.54 13.35
N SER A 76 15.33 -4.16 12.28
CA SER A 76 15.65 -3.42 11.06
C SER A 76 14.40 -2.91 10.32
N ILE A 77 13.28 -3.63 10.40
CA ILE A 77 11.98 -3.17 9.89
C ILE A 77 11.50 -1.97 10.71
N LEU A 78 11.56 -2.08 12.04
CA LEU A 78 11.16 -1.02 12.96
C LEU A 78 11.99 0.26 12.75
N ASP A 79 13.32 0.15 12.72
CA ASP A 79 14.22 1.28 12.56
C ASP A 79 14.00 2.01 11.24
N ARG A 80 13.85 1.29 10.12
CA ARG A 80 13.50 1.91 8.83
C ARG A 80 12.15 2.61 8.89
N SER A 81 11.16 1.98 9.52
CA SER A 81 9.80 2.53 9.61
C SER A 81 9.72 3.77 10.52
N LEU A 82 10.55 3.86 11.55
CA LEU A 82 10.62 5.02 12.44
C LEU A 82 11.17 6.29 11.75
N HIS A 83 11.78 6.17 10.57
CA HIS A 83 12.08 7.36 9.77
C HIS A 83 10.80 8.09 9.29
N ALA A 84 9.61 7.51 9.48
CA ALA A 84 8.32 8.10 9.13
C ALA A 84 7.82 9.17 10.11
N LEU A 85 8.56 9.41 11.20
CA LEU A 85 8.16 10.33 12.27
C LEU A 85 7.98 11.78 11.80
N ASP A 86 8.60 12.18 10.70
CA ASP A 86 8.45 13.51 10.09
C ASP A 86 7.24 13.60 9.12
N GLY A 87 6.37 12.59 9.11
CA GLY A 87 5.21 12.49 8.24
C GLY A 87 5.52 11.73 6.95
N GLY A 88 4.81 10.63 6.72
CA GLY A 88 4.99 9.81 5.52
C GLY A 88 4.09 8.59 5.49
N VAL A 89 4.14 7.88 4.36
CA VAL A 89 3.49 6.58 4.17
C VAL A 89 4.56 5.49 4.18
N VAL A 90 4.41 4.52 5.09
CA VAL A 90 5.31 3.36 5.20
C VAL A 90 4.73 2.18 4.42
N LEU A 91 5.54 1.55 3.57
CA LEU A 91 5.19 0.28 2.92
C LEU A 91 5.54 -0.90 3.83
N MET A 92 4.55 -1.75 4.04
CA MET A 92 4.65 -3.04 4.73
C MET A 92 3.77 -4.06 4.00
N HIS A 93 4.05 -5.35 4.20
CA HIS A 93 3.37 -6.50 3.62
C HIS A 93 2.84 -7.42 4.73
N ASP A 94 1.69 -8.02 4.49
CA ASP A 94 0.98 -8.90 5.43
C ASP A 94 1.45 -10.35 5.40
N THR A 95 2.68 -10.60 4.95
CA THR A 95 3.15 -11.94 4.58
C THR A 95 4.04 -12.62 5.64
N THR A 96 4.48 -11.90 6.68
CA THR A 96 5.45 -12.44 7.64
C THR A 96 5.18 -12.04 9.09
N ASP A 97 5.47 -12.94 10.02
CA ASP A 97 5.34 -12.70 11.47
C ASP A 97 6.24 -11.55 11.95
N LYS A 98 7.41 -11.39 11.33
CA LYS A 98 8.31 -10.27 11.63
C LYS A 98 7.70 -8.92 11.28
N THR A 99 6.89 -8.82 10.22
CA THR A 99 6.17 -7.57 9.90
C THR A 99 5.11 -7.28 10.95
N VAL A 100 4.38 -8.30 11.40
CA VAL A 100 3.33 -8.14 12.44
C VAL A 100 3.95 -7.60 13.73
N GLU A 101 5.03 -8.21 14.20
CA GLU A 101 5.70 -7.80 15.43
C GLU A 101 6.34 -6.41 15.32
N ALA A 102 7.01 -6.11 14.20
CA ALA A 102 7.57 -4.78 13.97
C ALA A 102 6.48 -3.70 13.91
N THR A 103 5.32 -4.01 13.32
CA THR A 103 4.17 -3.10 13.26
C THR A 103 3.61 -2.83 14.64
N ARG A 104 3.47 -3.87 15.49
CA ARG A 104 3.05 -3.71 16.88
C ARG A 104 3.97 -2.76 17.64
N LEU A 105 5.27 -3.00 17.59
CA LEU A 105 6.28 -2.15 18.25
C LEU A 105 6.27 -0.72 17.70
N LEU A 106 6.11 -0.56 16.38
CA LEU A 106 6.01 0.76 15.76
C LEU A 106 4.81 1.54 16.31
N LEU A 107 3.62 0.92 16.38
CA LEU A 107 2.42 1.54 16.91
C LEU A 107 2.57 1.92 18.40
N GLU A 108 3.25 1.10 19.19
CA GLU A 108 3.56 1.40 20.61
C GLU A 108 4.51 2.59 20.76
N ARG A 109 5.51 2.70 19.87
CA ARG A 109 6.40 3.87 19.86
C ARG A 109 5.69 5.13 19.41
N LEU A 110 4.83 5.02 18.38
CA LEU A 110 4.08 6.14 17.84
C LEU A 110 3.02 6.66 18.82
N SER A 111 2.32 5.78 19.54
CA SER A 111 1.31 6.18 20.53
C SER A 111 1.90 6.95 21.72
N SER A 112 3.19 6.73 22.00
CA SER A 112 3.97 7.47 23.01
C SER A 112 4.52 8.81 22.47
N SER A 113 4.34 9.08 21.18
CA SER A 113 4.80 10.30 20.49
C SER A 113 3.63 11.24 20.15
N ARG A 114 3.91 12.46 19.66
CA ARG A 114 2.88 13.39 19.18
C ARG A 114 2.42 13.10 17.74
N VAL A 115 2.82 11.98 17.14
CA VAL A 115 2.49 11.62 15.76
C VAL A 115 1.11 10.97 15.71
N GLN A 116 0.25 11.43 14.80
CA GLN A 116 -1.04 10.82 14.53
C GLN A 116 -0.94 9.80 13.41
N THR A 117 -1.41 8.58 13.64
CA THR A 117 -1.57 7.58 12.59
C THR A 117 -2.90 7.80 11.86
N LEU A 118 -2.86 7.82 10.53
CA LEU A 118 -4.05 7.96 9.69
C LEU A 118 -4.26 6.68 8.88
N ALA A 119 -5.43 6.06 9.04
CA ALA A 119 -5.89 5.06 8.08
C ALA A 119 -6.47 5.79 6.86
N LEU A 120 -5.92 5.51 5.67
CA LEU A 120 -6.44 6.07 4.41
C LEU A 120 -7.85 5.56 4.07
N TRP A 121 -8.27 4.49 4.74
CA TRP A 121 -9.62 3.96 4.69
C TRP A 121 -10.07 3.63 6.12
N ALA A 122 -11.17 4.24 6.56
CA ALA A 122 -11.72 4.05 7.91
C ALA A 122 -13.02 3.22 7.92
N GLY A 123 -13.37 2.56 6.81
CA GLY A 123 -14.74 2.07 6.59
C GLY A 123 -15.74 3.22 6.45
N THR A 124 -16.95 2.92 6.00
CA THR A 124 -18.01 3.93 5.93
C THR A 124 -18.48 4.30 7.34
N SER A 125 -18.27 5.55 7.72
CA SER A 125 -19.32 6.28 8.44
C SER A 125 -20.42 6.56 7.42
N GLY A 126 -21.43 5.70 7.39
CA GLY A 126 -22.59 5.79 6.50
C GLY A 126 -23.62 4.76 6.90
#